data_AF-A0A7W2I5V9-F1
#
_entry.id   AF-A0A7W2I5V9-F1
#
_cell.length_a   1.000
_cell.length_b   1.000
_cell.length_c   1.000
_cell.angle_alpha   90.00
_cell.angle_beta   90.00
_cell.angle_gamma   90.00
#
_symmetry.space_group_name_H-M   'P 1'
#
loop_
_entity.id
_entity.type
_entity.pdbx_description
1 polymer ?
#
loop_
_entity_poly.entity_id
_entity_poly.type
_entity_poly.pdbx_seq_one_letter_code
_entity_poly.pdbx_strand_id
1 'polypeptide(L)'
;MYLHIMSTIISLVHAAAQHFSLIAALEITAGLTVALAFLLLFKPLLLGVARALKLVIKPKLTKEQRLQRRQMRDAMMLNRMLNSMEGSPSHAAELRALAARA
;
A
#
# COMPACT_ATOMS: atom_id res chain seq x y z
N MET A 1 26.17 -7.60 -55.62
CA MET A 1 25.21 -8.04 -54.58
C MET A 1 25.18 -7.11 -53.36
N TYR A 2 26.33 -6.79 -52.74
CA TYR A 2 26.40 -5.90 -51.55
C TYR A 2 25.81 -4.49 -51.74
N LEU A 3 26.04 -3.85 -52.88
CA LEU A 3 25.51 -2.50 -53.18
C LEU A 3 23.98 -2.45 -53.23
N HIS A 4 23.34 -3.52 -53.69
CA HIS A 4 21.87 -3.61 -53.78
C HIS A 4 21.23 -3.85 -52.41
N ILE A 5 21.92 -4.57 -51.52
CA ILE A 5 21.49 -4.77 -50.14
C ILE A 5 21.54 -3.45 -49.38
N MET A 6 22.61 -2.66 -49.56
CA MET A 6 22.74 -1.35 -48.92
C MET A 6 21.68 -0.34 -49.38
N SER A 7 21.37 -0.27 -50.68
CA SER A 7 20.33 0.63 -51.17
C SER A 7 18.93 0.25 -50.69
N THR A 8 18.64 -1.04 -50.56
CA THR A 8 17.36 -1.54 -50.06
C THR A 8 17.17 -1.20 -48.57
N ILE A 9 18.23 -1.35 -47.76
CA ILE A 9 18.18 -0.99 -46.33
C ILE A 9 17.98 0.52 -46.16
N ILE A 10 18.70 1.34 -46.93
CA ILE A 10 18.55 2.81 -46.86
C ILE A 10 17.13 3.23 -47.26
N SER A 11 16.56 2.62 -48.30
CA SER A 11 15.19 2.89 -48.73
C SER A 11 14.15 2.48 -47.68
N LEU A 12 14.37 1.36 -46.97
CA LEU A 12 13.48 0.90 -45.90
C LEU A 12 13.48 1.85 -44.70
N VAL A 13 14.67 2.29 -44.28
CA VAL A 13 14.83 3.26 -43.18
C VAL A 13 14.25 4.62 -43.56
N HIS A 14 14.46 5.06 -44.79
CA HIS A 14 13.91 6.32 -45.29
C HIS A 14 12.38 6.28 -45.35
N ALA A 15 11.79 5.18 -45.84
CA ALA A 15 10.34 4.99 -45.83
C ALA A 15 9.78 5.00 -44.40
N ALA A 16 10.44 4.32 -43.45
CA ALA A 16 10.02 4.33 -42.05
C ALA A 16 10.12 5.73 -41.39
N ALA A 17 11.14 6.51 -41.74
CA ALA A 17 11.36 7.85 -41.20
C ALA A 17 10.42 8.92 -41.80
N GLN A 18 9.93 8.74 -43.02
CA GLN A 18 9.02 9.67 -43.72
C GLN A 18 7.64 9.78 -43.07
N HIS A 19 7.25 8.81 -42.24
CA HIS A 19 5.96 8.81 -41.55
C HIS A 19 5.94 9.59 -40.24
N PHE A 20 7.06 10.21 -39.83
CA PHE A 20 7.14 10.98 -38.60
C PHE A 20 6.50 12.37 -38.78
N SER A 21 5.21 12.47 -38.44
CA SER A 21 4.51 13.75 -38.38
C SER A 21 4.81 14.46 -37.06
N LEU A 22 5.43 15.65 -37.16
CA LEU A 22 5.67 16.51 -35.99
C LEU A 22 4.37 16.92 -35.28
N ILE A 23 3.29 17.07 -36.05
CA ILE A 23 1.96 17.41 -35.52
C ILE A 23 1.43 16.25 -34.68
N ALA A 24 1.51 15.01 -35.19
CA ALA A 24 1.09 13.84 -34.43
C ALA A 24 1.91 13.65 -33.15
N ALA A 25 3.23 13.87 -33.22
CA ALA A 25 4.08 13.81 -32.04
C ALA A 25 3.70 14.87 -30.99
N LEU A 26 3.37 16.09 -31.43
CA LEU A 26 2.92 17.17 -30.56
C LEU A 26 1.57 16.84 -29.91
N GLU A 27 0.61 16.33 -30.67
CA GLU A 27 -0.71 15.92 -30.17
C GLU A 27 -0.61 14.81 -29.13
N ILE A 28 0.20 13.78 -29.39
CA ILE A 28 0.42 12.68 -28.44
C ILE A 28 1.06 13.21 -27.15
N THR A 29 2.08 14.07 -27.30
CA THR A 29 2.79 14.64 -26.14
C THR A 29 1.85 15.54 -25.34
N ALA A 30 1.08 16.41 -25.99
CA ALA A 30 0.09 17.26 -25.35
C ALA A 30 -0.98 16.42 -24.63
N GLY A 31 -1.53 15.40 -25.29
CA GLY A 31 -2.49 14.46 -24.69
C GLY A 31 -1.92 13.76 -23.45
N LEU A 32 -0.69 13.26 -23.51
CA LEU A 32 0.00 12.65 -22.38
C LEU A 32 0.20 13.63 -21.22
N THR A 33 0.61 14.87 -21.50
CA THR A 33 0.81 15.88 -20.46
C THR A 33 -0.50 16.23 -19.76
N VAL A 34 -1.61 16.37 -20.49
CA VAL A 34 -2.93 16.62 -19.91
C VAL A 34 -3.38 15.42 -19.08
N ALA A 35 -3.23 14.20 -19.58
CA ALA A 35 -3.58 12.99 -18.83
C ALA A 35 -2.79 12.87 -17.53
N LEU A 36 -1.47 13.12 -17.57
CA LEU A 36 -0.62 13.14 -16.39
C LEU A 36 -1.01 14.25 -15.40
N ALA A 37 -1.31 15.44 -15.90
CA ALA A 37 -1.78 16.55 -15.07
C ALA A 37 -3.09 16.20 -14.36
N PHE A 38 -4.04 15.58 -15.07
CA PHE A 38 -5.27 15.05 -14.47
C PHE A 38 -4.98 13.99 -13.40
N LEU A 39 -4.12 13.01 -13.70
CA LEU A 39 -3.70 11.98 -12.74
C LEU A 39 -3.09 12.57 -11.47
N LEU A 40 -2.27 13.63 -11.59
CA LEU A 40 -1.66 14.32 -10.46
C LEU A 40 -2.67 15.17 -9.68
N LEU A 41 -3.56 15.86 -10.38
CA LEU A 41 -4.63 16.66 -9.78
C LEU A 41 -5.59 15.79 -8.96
N PHE A 42 -5.97 14.63 -9.51
CA PHE A 42 -6.87 13.66 -8.86
C PHE A 42 -6.13 12.60 -8.03
N LYS A 43 -4.81 12.68 -7.92
CA LYS A 43 -3.99 11.81 -7.06
C LYS A 43 -4.54 11.65 -5.63
N PRO A 44 -4.96 12.72 -4.91
CA PRO A 44 -5.52 12.55 -3.56
C PRO A 44 -6.82 11.72 -3.57
N LEU A 45 -7.64 11.85 -4.61
CA LEU A 45 -8.89 11.12 -4.77
C LEU A 45 -8.62 9.63 -5.08
N LEU A 46 -7.71 9.34 -6.00
CA LEU A 46 -7.25 7.98 -6.31
C LEU A 46 -6.64 7.30 -5.08
N LEU A 47 -5.87 8.04 -4.27
CA LEU A 47 -5.30 7.51 -3.03
C LEU A 47 -6.38 7.20 -1.99
N GLY A 48 -7.42 8.04 -1.92
CA GLY A 48 -8.60 7.81 -1.08
C GLY A 48 -9.33 6.52 -1.47
N VAL A 49 -9.60 6.33 -2.76
CA VAL A 49 -10.22 5.11 -3.31
C VAL A 49 -9.35 3.89 -3.04
N ALA A 50 -8.04 3.97 -3.27
CA ALA A 50 -7.12 2.88 -2.98
C ALA A 50 -7.10 2.50 -1.49
N ARG A 51 -7.17 3.48 -0.58
CA ARG A 51 -7.28 3.23 0.87
C ARG A 51 -8.60 2.57 1.24
N ALA A 52 -9.71 2.97 0.62
CA ALA A 52 -11.02 2.37 0.82
C ALA A 52 -11.03 0.90 0.33
N LEU A 53 -10.54 0.64 -0.88
CA LEU A 53 -10.36 -0.71 -1.41
C LEU A 53 -9.45 -1.56 -0.52
N LYS A 54 -8.37 -0.98 0.01
CA LYS A 54 -7.50 -1.67 0.97
C LYS A 54 -8.25 -2.07 2.25
N LEU A 55 -9.21 -1.27 2.71
CA LEU A 55 -10.06 -1.62 3.86
C LEU A 55 -11.04 -2.75 3.55
N VAL A 56 -11.49 -2.89 2.29
CA VAL A 56 -12.31 -4.04 1.86
C VAL A 56 -11.48 -5.32 1.89
N ILE A 57 -10.25 -5.29 1.38
CA ILE A 57 -9.38 -6.48 1.30
C ILE A 57 -8.81 -6.84 2.69
N LYS A 58 -8.38 -5.84 3.45
CA LYS A 58 -7.87 -6.00 4.82
C LYS A 58 -8.60 -5.03 5.75
N PRO A 59 -9.74 -5.43 6.32
CA PRO A 59 -10.45 -4.62 7.29
C PRO A 59 -9.51 -4.32 8.46
N LYS A 60 -9.25 -3.03 8.69
CA LYS A 60 -8.47 -2.60 9.86
C LYS A 60 -9.34 -2.75 11.10
N LEU A 61 -8.83 -3.45 12.11
CA LEU A 61 -9.45 -3.49 13.44
C LEU A 61 -9.70 -2.07 13.93
N THR A 62 -10.93 -1.80 14.37
CA THR A 62 -11.35 -0.50 14.89
C THR A 62 -10.54 -0.14 16.15
N LYS A 63 -10.50 1.14 16.52
CA LYS A 63 -9.75 1.59 17.72
C LYS A 63 -10.23 0.85 18.97
N GLU A 64 -11.54 0.70 19.11
CA GLU A 64 -12.18 -0.06 20.20
C GLU A 64 -11.76 -1.53 20.21
N GLN A 65 -11.79 -2.20 19.05
CA GLN A 65 -11.35 -3.60 18.95
C GLN A 65 -9.87 -3.78 19.30
N ARG A 66 -9.02 -2.79 19.00
CA ARG A 66 -7.60 -2.82 19.40
C ARG A 66 -7.43 -2.62 20.90
N LEU A 67 -8.22 -1.72 21.51
CA LEU A 67 -8.19 -1.48 22.95
C LEU A 67 -8.62 -2.74 23.70
N GLN A 68 -9.74 -3.35 23.29
CA GLN A 68 -10.22 -4.60 23.88
C GLN A 68 -9.20 -5.73 23.76
N ARG A 69 -8.51 -5.88 22.61
CA ARG A 69 -7.44 -6.87 22.47
C ARG A 69 -6.26 -6.62 23.41
N ARG A 70 -5.91 -5.36 23.68
CA ARG A 70 -4.87 -5.02 24.65
C ARG A 70 -5.32 -5.40 26.06
N GLN A 71 -6.51 -4.98 26.46
CA GLN A 71 -7.10 -5.31 27.76
C GLN A 71 -7.21 -6.83 27.98
N MET A 72 -7.68 -7.59 26.98
CA MET A 72 -7.73 -9.06 27.06
C MET A 72 -6.34 -9.68 27.23
N ARG A 73 -5.32 -9.15 26.55
CA ARG A 73 -3.94 -9.64 26.67
C ARG A 73 -3.38 -9.35 28.06
N ASP A 74 -3.63 -8.16 28.59
CA ASP A 74 -3.15 -7.74 29.91
C ASP A 74 -3.84 -8.57 31.01
N ALA A 75 -5.16 -8.78 30.90
CA ALA A 75 -5.91 -9.67 31.79
C ALA A 75 -5.45 -11.14 31.71
N MET A 76 -5.11 -11.64 30.51
CA MET A 76 -4.59 -13.00 30.34
C MET A 76 -3.18 -13.14 30.91
N MET A 77 -2.33 -12.12 30.78
CA MET A 77 -0.98 -12.11 31.35
C MET A 77 -1.04 -12.11 32.87
N LEU A 78 -1.92 -11.30 33.46
CA LEU A 78 -2.16 -11.28 34.90
C LEU A 78 -2.69 -12.63 35.41
N ASN A 79 -3.67 -13.23 34.74
CA ASN A 79 -4.18 -14.57 35.10
C ASN A 79 -3.06 -15.63 35.04
N ARG A 80 -2.16 -15.55 34.05
CA ARG A 80 -1.00 -16.45 33.97
C ARG A 80 -0.04 -16.23 35.14
N MET A 81 0.23 -14.99 35.54
CA MET A 81 1.07 -14.69 36.71
C MET A 81 0.48 -15.25 37.99
N LEU A 82 -0.83 -15.05 38.21
CA LEU A 82 -1.54 -15.59 39.37
C LEU A 82 -1.42 -17.12 39.45
N ASN A 83 -1.66 -17.82 38.34
CA ASN A 83 -1.55 -19.29 38.29
C ASN A 83 -0.10 -19.78 38.42
N SER A 84 0.90 -19.01 37.95
CA SER A 84 2.31 -19.38 38.14
C SER A 84 2.82 -19.22 39.57
N MET A 85 2.10 -18.48 40.41
CA MET A 85 2.50 -18.14 41.79
C MET A 85 1.77 -18.96 42.87
N GLU A 86 1.05 -20.01 42.48
CA GLU A 86 0.24 -20.89 43.36
C GLU A 86 1.01 -21.50 44.55
N GLY A 87 2.34 -21.45 44.56
CA GLY A 87 3.19 -21.89 45.68
C GLY A 87 3.33 -20.89 46.85
N SER A 88 2.94 -19.62 46.70
CA SER A 88 3.00 -18.63 47.78
C SER A 88 1.72 -17.76 47.86
N PRO A 89 0.83 -18.00 48.84
CA PRO A 89 -0.50 -17.38 48.90
C PRO A 89 -0.47 -15.85 49.11
N SER A 90 0.60 -15.30 49.69
CA SER A 90 0.76 -13.85 49.87
C SER A 90 0.99 -13.10 48.56
N HIS A 91 1.85 -13.61 47.67
CA HIS A 91 2.15 -12.97 46.38
C HIS A 91 0.96 -13.02 45.41
N ALA A 92 0.17 -14.10 45.45
CA ALA A 92 -1.07 -14.19 44.68
C ALA A 92 -2.13 -13.19 45.18
N ALA A 93 -2.19 -12.93 46.49
CA ALA A 93 -3.08 -11.92 47.07
C ALA A 93 -2.64 -10.49 46.70
N GLU A 94 -1.33 -10.20 46.70
CA GLU A 94 -0.79 -8.91 46.27
C GLU A 94 -1.07 -8.60 44.80
N LEU A 95 -0.91 -9.59 43.91
CA LEU A 95 -1.26 -9.43 42.49
C LEU A 95 -2.77 -9.22 42.29
N ARG A 96 -3.62 -9.88 43.08
CA ARG A 96 -5.08 -9.64 43.06
C ARG A 96 -5.44 -8.23 43.54
N ALA A 97 -4.74 -7.72 44.54
CA ALA A 97 -4.94 -6.36 45.04
C ALA A 97 -4.48 -5.31 44.02
N LEU A 98 -3.36 -5.55 43.31
CA LEU A 98 -2.92 -4.70 42.20
C LEU A 98 -3.91 -4.73 41.02
N ALA A 99 -4.47 -5.90 40.71
CA ALA A 99 -5.48 -6.06 39.67
C ALA A 99 -6.81 -5.36 40.01
N ALA A 100 -7.21 -5.35 41.27
CA ALA A 100 -8.43 -4.67 41.72
C ALA A 100 -8.30 -3.14 41.75
N ARG A 101 -7.07 -2.61 41.69
CA ARG A 101 -6.76 -1.18 41.74
C ARG A 101 -6.61 -0.54 40.37
N ALA A 102 -6.28 -1.32 39.34
CA ALA A 102 -6.09 -0.85 37.96
C ALA A 102 -7.41 -0.79 37.20
#